data_AF-A0A1S9BWD8-F1
#
_entry.id   AF-A0A1S9BWD8-F1
#
_cell.length_a   1.000
_cell.length_b   1.000
_cell.length_c   1.000
_cell.angle_alpha   90.00
_cell.angle_beta   90.00
_cell.angle_gamma   90.00
#
_symmetry.space_group_name_H-M   'P 1'
#
loop_
_entity.id
_entity.type
_entity.pdbx_description
1 polymer ?
#
loop_
_entity_poly.entity_id
_entity_poly.type
_entity_poly.pdbx_seq_one_letter_code
_entity_poly.pdbx_strand_id
1 'polypeptide(L)'
;MSEQLIYKRTDYIQADKVAGFCPGCMHGTVMKLIGEVLEEMNLVDKSVCTLGIGCCGLQMDYMACDNITSPHGRACAVATGIKRSNPESLVYTYQGDGDLASIGLAETMSAANRGENFTTIFINNGIYGMTGGQMAPTTLIGMKATTAPAGRNAEEHGYPMHVCELLDKLTAPHFLVRTSCNTPANVMKTKNYIKKAFQYQMEGKGYSLVEIVTSCPTNWGLDSLKALEYLEEKMLPEYPLGVVRDLG
;
A
#
# COMPACT_ATOMS: atom_id res chain seq x y z
N MET A 1 29.80 -16.10 25.20
CA MET A 1 29.10 -15.19 24.27
C MET A 1 27.64 -15.51 24.36
N SER A 2 26.80 -14.60 24.84
CA SER A 2 25.35 -14.78 24.81
C SER A 2 24.89 -14.65 23.37
N GLU A 3 24.19 -15.65 22.84
CA GLU A 3 23.52 -15.54 21.54
C GLU A 3 22.51 -14.38 21.61
N GLN A 4 22.70 -13.36 20.76
CA GLN A 4 21.77 -12.25 20.64
C GLN A 4 20.82 -12.56 19.48
N LEU A 5 19.52 -12.64 19.78
CA LEU A 5 18.50 -12.78 18.74
C LEU A 5 18.43 -11.47 17.94
N ILE A 6 18.94 -11.48 16.70
CA ILE A 6 18.98 -10.30 15.82
C ILE A 6 17.66 -10.14 15.05
N TYR A 7 16.93 -11.23 14.83
CA TYR A 7 15.65 -11.22 14.11
C TYR A 7 14.71 -12.27 14.68
N LYS A 8 13.47 -11.85 14.93
CA LYS A 8 12.32 -12.72 15.18
C LYS A 8 11.28 -12.40 14.11
N ARG A 9 10.56 -13.41 13.63
CA ARG A 9 9.35 -13.18 12.84
C ARG A 9 8.35 -12.39 13.70
N THR A 10 7.74 -11.38 13.12
CA THR A 10 6.69 -10.60 13.79
C THR A 10 5.51 -11.48 14.18
N ASP A 11 5.00 -11.30 15.40
CA ASP A 11 3.80 -11.93 15.94
C ASP A 11 2.53 -11.46 15.20
N TYR A 12 2.62 -10.34 14.47
CA TYR A 12 1.59 -9.87 13.54
C TYR A 12 1.27 -10.85 12.41
N ILE A 13 2.23 -11.68 11.98
CA ILE A 13 1.96 -12.72 10.99
C ILE A 13 1.85 -14.05 11.72
N GLN A 14 0.67 -14.66 11.68
CA GLN A 14 0.35 -15.91 12.37
C GLN A 14 1.44 -16.99 12.14
N ALA A 15 1.88 -17.61 13.24
CA ALA A 15 3.07 -18.46 13.27
C ALA A 15 2.98 -19.69 12.35
N ASP A 16 1.77 -20.25 12.17
CA ASP A 16 1.47 -21.42 11.35
C ASP A 16 1.16 -21.08 9.88
N LYS A 17 1.11 -19.80 9.52
CA LYS A 17 0.78 -19.35 8.17
C LYS A 17 2.03 -18.99 7.37
N VAL A 18 1.95 -19.12 6.06
CA VAL A 18 2.94 -18.62 5.10
C VAL A 18 2.19 -17.77 4.08
N ALA A 19 2.68 -16.56 3.81
CA ALA A 19 2.01 -15.64 2.91
C ALA A 19 2.08 -16.16 1.47
N GLY A 20 0.93 -16.40 0.82
CA GLY A 20 0.81 -17.00 -0.50
C GLY A 20 1.11 -16.08 -1.68
N PHE A 21 2.05 -15.14 -1.55
CA PHE A 21 2.40 -14.22 -2.63
C PHE A 21 3.40 -14.84 -3.62
N CYS A 22 3.37 -14.36 -4.86
CA CYS A 22 4.30 -14.80 -5.90
C CYS A 22 5.76 -14.50 -5.52
N PRO A 23 6.74 -15.35 -5.89
CA PRO A 23 8.15 -15.05 -5.72
C PRO A 23 8.52 -13.70 -6.34
N GLY A 24 9.29 -12.87 -5.62
CA GLY A 24 9.66 -11.52 -6.06
C GLY A 24 8.61 -10.44 -5.83
N CYS A 25 7.38 -10.79 -5.41
CA CYS A 25 6.40 -9.81 -4.96
C CYS A 25 6.76 -9.28 -3.56
N MET A 26 6.62 -7.98 -3.33
CA MET A 26 7.01 -7.35 -2.06
C MET A 26 5.89 -7.25 -1.02
N HIS A 27 4.67 -7.75 -1.30
CA HIS A 27 3.57 -7.73 -0.32
C HIS A 27 3.99 -8.33 1.03
N GLY A 28 4.68 -9.47 1.02
CA GLY A 28 5.19 -10.12 2.24
C GLY A 28 6.19 -9.25 3.01
N THR A 29 7.05 -8.51 2.31
CA THR A 29 7.95 -7.55 2.93
C THR A 29 7.18 -6.41 3.58
N VAL A 30 6.21 -5.81 2.88
CA VAL A 30 5.39 -4.72 3.44
C VAL A 30 4.61 -5.20 4.67
N MET A 31 4.00 -6.38 4.62
CA MET A 31 3.29 -6.97 5.77
C MET A 31 4.21 -7.15 6.97
N LYS A 32 5.43 -7.66 6.75
CA LYS A 32 6.45 -7.76 7.80
C LYS A 32 6.74 -6.38 8.40
N LEU A 33 6.95 -5.35 7.58
CA LEU A 33 7.24 -4.01 8.08
C LEU A 33 6.09 -3.40 8.89
N ILE A 34 4.84 -3.59 8.46
CA ILE A 34 3.66 -3.17 9.21
C ILE A 34 3.64 -3.88 10.57
N GLY A 35 3.86 -5.20 10.61
CA GLY A 35 3.91 -5.96 11.86
C GLY A 35 4.99 -5.48 12.82
N GLU A 36 6.22 -5.31 12.34
CA GLU A 36 7.32 -4.77 13.15
C GLU A 36 7.00 -3.37 13.71
N VAL A 37 6.36 -2.50 12.91
CA VAL A 37 5.96 -1.16 13.37
C VAL A 37 4.88 -1.24 14.44
N LEU A 38 3.87 -2.09 14.26
CA LEU A 38 2.79 -2.27 15.24
C LEU A 38 3.33 -2.82 16.57
N GLU A 39 4.30 -3.74 16.53
CA GLU A 39 5.00 -4.24 17.71
C GLU A 39 5.81 -3.15 18.41
N GLU A 40 6.62 -2.40 17.66
CA GLU A 40 7.41 -1.29 18.21
C GLU A 40 6.55 -0.20 18.88
N MET A 41 5.32 -0.03 18.39
CA MET A 41 4.35 0.92 18.93
C MET A 41 3.45 0.32 20.04
N ASN A 42 3.54 -1.00 20.30
CA ASN A 42 2.63 -1.75 21.18
C ASN A 42 1.15 -1.58 20.80
N LEU A 43 0.85 -1.65 19.50
CA LEU A 43 -0.48 -1.40 18.93
C LEU A 43 -1.09 -2.60 18.19
N VAL A 44 -0.45 -3.77 18.20
CA VAL A 44 -0.97 -4.98 17.52
C VAL A 44 -2.44 -5.23 17.92
N ASP A 45 -2.74 -5.32 19.22
CA ASP A 45 -4.09 -5.58 19.76
C ASP A 45 -5.07 -4.41 19.63
N LYS A 46 -4.59 -3.23 19.22
CA LYS A 46 -5.41 -2.02 19.00
C LYS A 46 -5.52 -1.64 17.53
N SER A 47 -4.96 -2.46 16.65
CA SER A 47 -4.92 -2.19 15.22
C SER A 47 -6.05 -2.90 14.49
N VAL A 48 -6.66 -2.19 13.55
CA VAL A 48 -7.70 -2.73 12.67
C VAL A 48 -7.30 -2.47 11.23
N CYS A 49 -7.17 -3.54 10.44
CA CYS A 49 -6.89 -3.46 9.01
C CYS A 49 -8.19 -3.52 8.20
N THR A 50 -8.35 -2.61 7.25
CA THR A 50 -9.42 -2.68 6.25
C THR A 50 -8.83 -3.07 4.91
N LEU A 51 -9.19 -4.25 4.43
CA LEU A 51 -8.66 -4.81 3.19
C LEU A 51 -9.53 -4.40 2.01
N GLY A 52 -8.88 -3.92 0.96
CA GLY A 52 -9.48 -3.89 -0.37
C GLY A 52 -9.53 -5.29 -1.00
N ILE A 53 -10.04 -5.38 -2.23
CA ILE A 53 -10.04 -6.61 -3.03
C ILE A 53 -8.91 -6.57 -4.06
N GLY A 54 -8.16 -7.67 -4.15
CA GLY A 54 -6.97 -7.80 -5.00
C GLY A 54 -5.90 -8.64 -4.29
N CYS A 55 -4.66 -8.68 -4.80
CA CYS A 55 -3.56 -9.37 -4.11
C CYS A 55 -3.44 -8.88 -2.66
N CYS A 56 -3.68 -7.58 -2.44
CA CYS A 56 -3.79 -6.95 -1.13
C CYS A 56 -4.73 -7.67 -0.14
N GLY A 57 -5.80 -8.32 -0.59
CA GLY A 57 -6.77 -9.03 0.27
C GLY A 57 -6.30 -10.40 0.75
N LEU A 58 -5.29 -11.01 0.10
CA LEU A 58 -4.79 -12.35 0.48
C LEU A 58 -4.26 -12.40 1.92
N GLN A 59 -3.90 -11.25 2.48
CA GLN A 59 -3.38 -11.17 3.85
C GLN A 59 -4.44 -11.42 4.95
N MET A 60 -5.74 -11.45 4.62
CA MET A 60 -6.81 -11.65 5.62
C MET A 60 -6.59 -12.86 6.53
N ASP A 61 -6.04 -13.94 5.97
CA ASP A 61 -5.83 -15.21 6.70
C ASP A 61 -4.47 -15.28 7.41
N TYR A 62 -3.61 -14.26 7.27
CA TYR A 62 -2.23 -14.27 7.77
C TYR A 62 -2.00 -13.29 8.92
N MET A 63 -2.79 -12.22 9.01
CA MET A 63 -2.62 -11.17 10.00
C MET A 63 -3.19 -11.61 11.36
N ALA A 64 -2.52 -11.24 12.44
CA ALA A 64 -2.93 -11.48 13.81
C ALA A 64 -3.62 -10.26 14.45
N CYS A 65 -4.09 -9.31 13.63
CA CYS A 65 -4.91 -8.18 14.06
C CYS A 65 -6.35 -8.34 13.56
N ASP A 66 -7.27 -7.58 14.17
CA ASP A 66 -8.62 -7.44 13.64
C ASP A 66 -8.56 -6.93 12.20
N ASN A 67 -9.30 -7.58 11.31
CA ASN A 67 -9.37 -7.15 9.93
C ASN A 67 -10.76 -7.34 9.32
N ILE A 68 -11.10 -6.45 8.39
CA ILE A 68 -12.37 -6.47 7.66
C ILE A 68 -12.07 -6.40 6.16
N THR A 69 -12.51 -7.44 5.45
CA THR A 69 -12.50 -7.46 3.98
C THR A 69 -13.66 -6.64 3.46
N SER A 70 -13.34 -5.46 2.92
CA SER A 70 -14.32 -4.54 2.35
C SER A 70 -14.67 -4.96 0.93
N PRO A 71 -15.86 -4.61 0.41
CA PRO A 71 -16.12 -4.70 -1.03
C PRO A 71 -15.08 -3.90 -1.82
N HIS A 72 -14.84 -4.28 -3.07
CA HIS A 72 -13.81 -3.66 -3.90
C HIS A 72 -13.96 -2.13 -3.96
N GLY A 73 -12.90 -1.42 -3.60
CA GLY A 73 -12.81 0.04 -3.53
C GLY A 73 -13.49 0.70 -2.33
N ARG A 74 -14.00 -0.08 -1.36
CA ARG A 74 -14.73 0.46 -0.21
C ARG A 74 -13.91 0.53 1.08
N ALA A 75 -12.63 0.12 1.05
CA ALA A 75 -11.80 0.08 2.25
C ALA A 75 -11.72 1.44 2.97
N CYS A 76 -11.51 2.56 2.26
CA CYS A 76 -11.51 3.90 2.88
C CYS A 76 -12.86 4.28 3.53
N ALA A 77 -13.99 3.85 2.95
CA ALA A 77 -15.32 4.10 3.51
C ALA A 77 -15.55 3.27 4.78
N VAL A 78 -15.13 2.00 4.77
CA VAL A 78 -15.19 1.12 5.94
C VAL A 78 -14.26 1.63 7.05
N ALA A 79 -13.03 2.00 6.70
CA ALA A 79 -12.05 2.59 7.64
C ALA A 79 -12.58 3.86 8.30
N THR A 80 -13.27 4.71 7.53
CA THR A 80 -13.95 5.91 8.07
C THR A 80 -14.93 5.52 9.18
N GLY A 81 -15.79 4.52 8.93
CA GLY A 81 -16.77 4.07 9.92
C GLY A 81 -16.12 3.51 11.18
N ILE A 82 -15.09 2.67 11.02
CA ILE A 82 -14.34 2.07 12.14
C ILE A 82 -13.66 3.16 12.96
N LYS A 83 -12.89 4.05 12.32
CA LYS A 83 -12.12 5.08 13.02
C LYS A 83 -13.02 6.06 13.77
N ARG A 84 -14.17 6.43 13.20
CA ARG A 84 -15.14 7.30 13.88
C ARG A 84 -15.85 6.61 15.04
N SER A 85 -16.09 5.31 14.93
CA SER A 85 -16.75 4.52 15.98
C SER A 85 -15.80 4.12 17.11
N ASN A 86 -14.51 4.00 16.81
CA ASN A 86 -13.45 3.67 17.76
C ASN A 86 -12.20 4.55 17.55
N PRO A 87 -12.20 5.81 18.02
CA PRO A 87 -11.14 6.78 17.75
C PRO A 87 -9.75 6.38 18.27
N GLU A 88 -9.71 5.58 19.33
CA GLU A 88 -8.48 5.15 20.02
C GLU A 88 -7.75 4.00 19.29
N SER A 89 -8.41 3.33 18.35
CA SER A 89 -7.79 2.26 17.56
C SER A 89 -6.93 2.83 16.44
N LEU A 90 -5.83 2.14 16.13
CA LEU A 90 -5.05 2.40 14.93
C LEU A 90 -5.75 1.72 13.75
N VAL A 91 -6.32 2.51 12.85
CA VAL A 91 -7.03 2.02 11.68
C VAL A 91 -6.19 2.28 10.44
N TYR A 92 -6.03 1.28 9.59
CA TYR A 92 -5.40 1.49 8.29
C TYR A 92 -6.06 0.69 7.19
N THR A 93 -6.00 1.20 5.97
CA THR A 93 -6.40 0.45 4.78
C THR A 93 -5.17 -0.18 4.14
N TYR A 94 -5.37 -1.29 3.45
CA TYR A 94 -4.35 -1.87 2.57
C TYR A 94 -4.99 -2.18 1.22
N GLN A 95 -4.58 -1.43 0.19
CA GLN A 95 -5.25 -1.41 -1.11
C GLN A 95 -4.25 -1.46 -2.25
N GLY A 96 -4.63 -2.12 -3.34
CA GLY A 96 -3.91 -2.06 -4.62
C GLY A 96 -4.42 -0.93 -5.51
N ASP A 97 -3.78 -0.73 -6.65
CA ASP A 97 -4.06 0.34 -7.62
C ASP A 97 -5.49 0.31 -8.17
N GLY A 98 -6.04 -0.84 -8.52
CA GLY A 98 -7.45 -0.92 -8.92
C GLY A 98 -8.45 -0.62 -7.83
N ASP A 99 -8.18 -1.14 -6.64
CA ASP A 99 -9.04 -0.95 -5.48
C ASP A 99 -9.09 0.53 -5.09
N LEU A 100 -7.93 1.17 -4.98
CA LEU A 100 -7.80 2.53 -4.48
C LEU A 100 -8.04 3.60 -5.56
N ALA A 101 -7.40 3.45 -6.73
CA ALA A 101 -7.32 4.52 -7.72
C ALA A 101 -8.30 4.34 -8.89
N SER A 102 -9.03 3.21 -8.96
CA SER A 102 -10.09 3.01 -9.95
C SER A 102 -11.46 3.03 -9.27
N ILE A 103 -11.99 1.87 -8.88
CA ILE A 103 -13.35 1.76 -8.38
C ILE A 103 -13.55 2.43 -7.02
N GLY A 104 -12.49 2.57 -6.22
CA GLY A 104 -12.49 3.27 -4.93
C GLY A 104 -11.99 4.72 -4.96
N LEU A 105 -11.76 5.29 -6.15
CA LEU A 105 -11.20 6.65 -6.28
C LEU A 105 -12.03 7.68 -5.50
N ALA A 106 -13.36 7.61 -5.61
CA ALA A 106 -14.26 8.53 -4.93
C ALA A 106 -14.16 8.39 -3.40
N GLU A 107 -14.04 7.17 -2.88
CA GLU A 107 -13.90 6.88 -1.45
C GLU A 107 -12.58 7.39 -0.90
N THR A 108 -11.48 7.14 -1.61
CA THR A 108 -10.15 7.61 -1.24
C THR A 108 -10.08 9.14 -1.24
N MET A 109 -10.55 9.78 -2.32
CA MET A 109 -10.63 11.25 -2.41
C MET A 109 -11.50 11.83 -1.29
N SER A 110 -12.65 11.21 -1.01
CA SER A 110 -13.57 11.70 0.00
C SER A 110 -13.01 11.57 1.42
N ALA A 111 -12.35 10.45 1.74
CA ALA A 111 -11.70 10.25 3.04
C ALA A 111 -10.53 11.23 3.24
N ALA A 112 -9.69 11.38 2.22
CA ALA A 112 -8.57 12.32 2.23
C ALA A 112 -9.05 13.77 2.36
N ASN A 113 -10.09 14.17 1.61
CA ASN A 113 -10.64 15.53 1.64
C ASN A 113 -11.28 15.89 2.98
N ARG A 114 -11.89 14.92 3.67
CA ARG A 114 -12.42 15.10 5.03
C ARG A 114 -11.32 15.10 6.10
N GLY A 115 -10.10 14.68 5.76
CA GLY A 115 -9.01 14.52 6.72
C GLY A 115 -9.28 13.40 7.72
N GLU A 116 -9.95 12.31 7.30
CA GLU A 116 -10.23 11.17 8.20
C GLU A 116 -8.95 10.68 8.87
N ASN A 117 -9.01 10.44 10.18
CA ASN A 117 -7.83 10.14 10.98
C ASN A 117 -7.41 8.67 10.88
N PHE A 118 -7.15 8.17 9.67
CA PHE A 118 -6.60 6.84 9.43
C PHE A 118 -5.47 6.90 8.38
N THR A 119 -4.72 5.81 8.28
CA THR A 119 -3.61 5.69 7.33
C THR A 119 -3.97 4.76 6.17
N THR A 120 -3.73 5.18 4.93
CA THR A 120 -3.88 4.33 3.75
C THR A 120 -2.54 3.79 3.31
N ILE A 121 -2.39 2.47 3.28
CA ILE A 121 -1.25 1.79 2.65
C ILE A 121 -1.64 1.45 1.22
N PHE A 122 -1.07 2.18 0.26
CA PHE A 122 -1.34 2.01 -1.15
C PHE A 122 -0.20 1.23 -1.82
N ILE A 123 -0.47 0.02 -2.28
CA ILE A 123 0.47 -0.77 -3.07
C ILE A 123 0.28 -0.46 -4.55
N ASN A 124 1.26 0.21 -5.15
CA ASN A 124 1.23 0.57 -6.56
C ASN A 124 2.14 -0.38 -7.35
N ASN A 125 1.56 -1.39 -7.99
CA ASN A 125 2.29 -2.31 -8.88
C ASN A 125 1.93 -2.11 -10.36
N GLY A 126 1.14 -1.07 -10.65
CA GLY A 126 0.78 -0.67 -12.01
C GLY A 126 -0.12 -1.66 -12.74
N ILE A 127 -0.76 -2.63 -12.07
CA ILE A 127 -1.52 -3.69 -12.74
C ILE A 127 -2.53 -4.41 -11.83
N TYR A 128 -3.66 -4.86 -12.39
CA TYR A 128 -4.61 -5.69 -11.61
C TYR A 128 -4.10 -7.12 -11.46
N GLY A 129 -3.28 -7.33 -10.44
CA GLY A 129 -2.51 -8.57 -10.30
C GLY A 129 -3.37 -9.82 -10.08
N MET A 130 -4.36 -9.76 -9.19
CA MET A 130 -5.17 -10.93 -8.81
C MET A 130 -6.09 -11.41 -9.92
N THR A 131 -6.56 -10.50 -10.77
CA THR A 131 -7.51 -10.80 -11.84
C THR A 131 -6.85 -11.20 -13.16
N GLY A 132 -5.52 -11.32 -13.18
CA GLY A 132 -4.78 -11.78 -14.36
C GLY A 132 -4.17 -10.66 -15.21
N GLY A 133 -3.80 -9.53 -14.60
CA GLY A 133 -2.90 -8.57 -15.23
C GLY A 133 -3.58 -7.54 -16.14
N GLN A 134 -4.78 -7.09 -15.81
CA GLN A 134 -5.47 -6.02 -16.55
C GLN A 134 -4.84 -4.66 -16.26
N MET A 135 -5.07 -3.71 -17.16
CA MET A 135 -4.59 -2.34 -17.03
C MET A 135 -5.23 -1.69 -15.80
N ALA A 136 -4.37 -1.11 -14.96
CA ALA A 136 -4.73 -0.31 -13.81
C ALA A 136 -4.62 1.20 -14.13
N PRO A 137 -5.22 2.08 -13.30
CA PRO A 137 -5.05 3.52 -13.46
C PRO A 137 -3.60 3.98 -13.41
N THR A 138 -2.73 3.25 -12.72
CA THR A 138 -1.29 3.52 -12.58
C THR A 138 -0.40 2.75 -13.57
N THR A 139 -0.97 1.97 -14.50
CA THR A 139 -0.20 1.32 -15.57
C THR A 139 0.51 2.37 -16.41
N LEU A 140 1.82 2.20 -16.66
CA LEU A 140 2.65 3.13 -17.43
C LEU A 140 2.25 3.18 -18.91
N ILE A 141 2.51 4.29 -19.60
CA ILE A 141 2.43 4.35 -21.06
C ILE A 141 3.36 3.28 -21.67
N GLY A 142 2.84 2.52 -22.64
CA GLY A 142 3.54 1.43 -23.29
C GLY A 142 3.64 0.13 -22.49
N MET A 143 3.28 0.12 -21.21
CA MET A 143 3.24 -1.10 -20.41
C MET A 143 2.08 -1.99 -20.86
N LYS A 144 2.40 -3.24 -21.20
CA LYS A 144 1.41 -4.23 -21.65
C LYS A 144 0.58 -4.73 -20.48
N ALA A 145 -0.70 -4.92 -20.75
CA ALA A 145 -1.66 -5.56 -19.85
C ALA A 145 -2.61 -6.43 -20.67
N THR A 146 -3.34 -7.35 -20.03
CA THR A 146 -4.25 -8.25 -20.77
C THR A 146 -5.39 -7.52 -21.48
N THR A 147 -5.80 -6.35 -20.97
CA THR A 147 -6.77 -5.44 -21.61
C THR A 147 -6.12 -4.33 -22.43
N ALA A 148 -4.78 -4.24 -22.46
CA ALA A 148 -4.01 -3.32 -23.29
C ALA A 148 -2.80 -4.06 -23.89
N PRO A 149 -3.02 -5.03 -24.79
CA PRO A 149 -1.98 -5.96 -25.25
C PRO A 149 -0.87 -5.29 -26.06
N ALA A 150 -1.18 -4.17 -26.72
CA ALA A 150 -0.21 -3.32 -27.42
C ALA A 150 0.56 -2.37 -26.48
N GLY A 151 0.25 -2.39 -25.18
CA GLY A 151 0.70 -1.40 -24.21
C GLY A 151 -0.35 -0.31 -24.00
N ARG A 152 -0.35 0.31 -22.82
CA ARG A 152 -1.20 1.49 -22.57
C ARG A 152 -0.87 2.59 -23.58
N ASN A 153 -1.90 3.06 -24.27
CA ASN A 153 -1.83 4.19 -25.19
C ASN A 153 -2.55 5.40 -24.57
N ALA A 154 -1.91 6.56 -24.53
CA ALA A 154 -2.47 7.75 -23.88
C ALA A 154 -3.76 8.28 -24.53
N GLU A 155 -3.88 8.20 -25.84
CA GLU A 155 -5.05 8.69 -26.58
C GLU A 155 -6.27 7.80 -26.34
N GLU A 156 -6.07 6.49 -26.26
CA GLU A 156 -7.15 5.51 -26.06
C GLU A 156 -7.48 5.27 -24.58
N HIS A 157 -6.45 5.21 -23.73
CA HIS A 157 -6.54 4.73 -22.35
C HIS A 157 -6.26 5.82 -21.30
N GLY A 158 -5.93 7.04 -21.73
CA GLY A 158 -5.50 8.12 -20.84
C GLY A 158 -4.11 7.90 -20.24
N TYR A 159 -3.73 8.79 -19.32
CA TYR A 159 -2.40 8.81 -18.67
C TYR A 159 -2.38 8.11 -17.30
N PRO A 160 -1.22 7.59 -16.86
CA PRO A 160 -1.06 7.03 -15.53
C PRO A 160 -1.46 8.05 -14.44
N MET A 161 -2.14 7.57 -13.40
CA MET A 161 -2.59 8.43 -12.30
C MET A 161 -1.56 8.55 -11.19
N HIS A 162 -1.22 9.78 -10.81
CA HIS A 162 -0.30 10.10 -9.72
C HIS A 162 -1.08 10.39 -8.43
N VAL A 163 -1.41 9.35 -7.67
CA VAL A 163 -2.34 9.45 -6.52
C VAL A 163 -1.83 10.40 -5.44
N CYS A 164 -0.56 10.33 -5.04
CA CYS A 164 -0.03 11.25 -4.03
C CYS A 164 -0.19 12.72 -4.46
N GLU A 165 0.07 13.02 -5.72
CA GLU A 165 0.01 14.36 -6.31
C GLU A 165 -1.43 14.86 -6.43
N LEU A 166 -2.37 13.96 -6.74
CA LEU A 166 -3.81 14.27 -6.72
C LEU A 166 -4.27 14.61 -5.31
N LEU A 167 -3.90 13.81 -4.31
CA LEU A 167 -4.25 14.06 -2.92
C LEU A 167 -3.57 15.31 -2.34
N ASP A 168 -2.38 15.66 -2.82
CA ASP A 168 -1.69 16.89 -2.45
C ASP A 168 -2.41 18.15 -2.93
N LYS A 169 -3.38 18.06 -3.85
CA LYS A 169 -4.24 19.20 -4.19
C LYS A 169 -5.34 19.46 -3.16
N LEU A 170 -5.56 18.54 -2.23
CA LEU A 170 -6.52 18.70 -1.14
C LEU A 170 -5.89 19.45 0.03
N THR A 171 -6.72 20.15 0.81
CA THR A 171 -6.26 20.89 1.98
C THR A 171 -5.94 19.96 3.16
N ALA A 172 -6.77 18.94 3.38
CA ALA A 172 -6.79 18.18 4.65
C ALA A 172 -5.72 17.09 4.85
N PRO A 173 -5.20 16.38 3.83
CA PRO A 173 -4.19 15.35 4.05
C PRO A 173 -2.96 15.88 4.79
N HIS A 174 -2.52 15.16 5.82
CA HIS A 174 -1.44 15.57 6.69
C HIS A 174 -0.08 15.06 6.21
N PHE A 175 -0.05 13.81 5.75
CA PHE A 175 1.18 13.13 5.35
C PHE A 175 0.97 12.29 4.10
N LEU A 176 1.75 12.57 3.05
CA LEU A 176 1.71 11.85 1.77
C LEU A 176 3.16 11.52 1.39
N VAL A 177 3.45 10.23 1.24
CA VAL A 177 4.80 9.78 0.94
C VAL A 177 4.77 8.62 -0.04
N ARG A 178 5.73 8.62 -0.96
CA ARG A 178 6.00 7.52 -1.88
C ARG A 178 7.31 6.84 -1.55
N THR A 179 7.30 5.52 -1.46
CA THR A 179 8.43 4.69 -1.09
C THR A 179 8.43 3.36 -1.86
N SER A 180 9.39 2.48 -1.60
CA SER A 180 9.50 1.17 -2.25
C SER A 180 10.27 0.19 -1.35
N CYS A 181 10.19 -1.10 -1.64
CA CYS A 181 10.97 -2.14 -0.97
C CYS A 181 11.99 -2.82 -1.91
N ASN A 182 12.39 -2.14 -3.00
CA ASN A 182 13.31 -2.68 -4.01
C ASN A 182 14.77 -2.83 -3.53
N THR A 183 15.20 -2.05 -2.53
CA THR A 183 16.55 -2.12 -1.94
C THR A 183 16.49 -2.17 -0.42
N PRO A 184 17.53 -2.68 0.28
CA PRO A 184 17.59 -2.65 1.74
C PRO A 184 17.43 -1.24 2.33
N ALA A 185 18.00 -0.23 1.68
CA ALA A 185 17.84 1.17 2.09
C ALA A 185 16.38 1.63 2.01
N ASN A 186 15.69 1.26 0.94
CA ASN A 186 14.28 1.63 0.76
C ASN A 186 13.34 0.82 1.68
N VAL A 187 13.69 -0.42 2.04
CA VAL A 187 13.00 -1.19 3.09
C VAL A 187 13.03 -0.46 4.43
N MET A 188 14.21 0.04 4.85
CA MET A 188 14.33 0.81 6.09
C MET A 188 13.54 2.13 6.03
N LYS A 189 13.60 2.86 4.91
CA LYS A 189 12.81 4.07 4.71
C LYS A 189 11.30 3.80 4.75
N THR A 190 10.85 2.73 4.08
CA THR A 190 9.45 2.31 4.08
C THR A 190 8.95 2.06 5.49
N LYS A 191 9.72 1.31 6.30
CA LYS A 191 9.38 1.06 7.71
C LYS A 191 9.20 2.37 8.50
N ASN A 192 10.15 3.29 8.36
CA ASN A 192 10.10 4.58 9.05
C ASN A 192 8.90 5.43 8.62
N TYR A 193 8.56 5.41 7.33
CA TYR A 193 7.38 6.13 6.82
C TYR A 193 6.06 5.52 7.28
N ILE A 194 5.94 4.20 7.34
CA ILE A 194 4.77 3.52 7.92
C ILE A 194 4.63 3.91 9.39
N LYS A 195 5.72 3.83 10.17
CA LYS A 195 5.75 4.23 11.59
C LYS A 195 5.32 5.67 11.78
N LYS A 196 5.85 6.58 10.96
CA LYS A 196 5.52 8.01 10.99
C LYS A 196 4.04 8.26 10.69
N ALA A 197 3.49 7.64 9.64
CA ALA A 197 2.09 7.77 9.29
C ALA A 197 1.15 7.24 10.39
N PHE A 198 1.50 6.11 11.02
CA PHE A 198 0.77 5.57 12.15
C PHE A 198 0.86 6.46 13.39
N GLN A 199 2.04 7.02 13.68
CA GLN A 199 2.21 7.97 14.77
C GLN A 199 1.32 9.21 14.59
N TYR A 200 1.32 9.81 13.40
CA TYR A 200 0.45 10.95 13.08
C TYR A 200 -1.04 10.66 13.24
N GLN A 201 -1.44 9.45 12.86
CA GLN A 201 -2.79 8.99 13.11
C GLN A 201 -3.12 8.96 14.60
N MET A 202 -2.24 8.37 15.42
CA MET A 202 -2.45 8.27 16.87
C MET A 202 -2.40 9.63 17.57
N GLU A 203 -1.71 10.62 16.99
CA GLU A 203 -1.68 12.00 17.44
C GLU A 203 -2.87 12.84 16.94
N GLY A 204 -3.78 12.26 16.16
CA GLY A 204 -4.96 12.96 15.65
C GLY A 204 -4.66 13.98 14.54
N LYS A 205 -3.54 13.82 13.83
CA LYS A 205 -3.09 14.78 12.81
C LYS A 205 -3.89 14.72 11.50
N GLY A 206 -4.64 13.63 11.29
CA GLY A 206 -5.52 13.45 10.14
C GLY A 206 -5.01 12.42 9.14
N TYR A 207 -5.53 12.52 7.91
CA TYR A 207 -5.34 11.51 6.88
C TYR A 207 -3.88 11.39 6.45
N SER A 208 -3.39 10.16 6.37
CA SER A 208 -2.06 9.84 5.84
C SER A 208 -2.14 8.81 4.72
N LEU A 209 -1.27 8.93 3.71
CA LEU A 209 -1.09 7.90 2.67
C LEU A 209 0.39 7.55 2.50
N VAL A 210 0.68 6.26 2.51
CA VAL A 210 1.98 5.68 2.19
C VAL A 210 1.83 4.88 0.90
N GLU A 211 2.27 5.46 -0.22
CA GLU A 211 2.34 4.79 -1.51
C GLU A 211 3.62 3.96 -1.58
N ILE A 212 3.51 2.67 -1.84
CA ILE A 212 4.62 1.74 -1.97
C ILE A 212 4.64 1.23 -3.41
N VAL A 213 5.55 1.78 -4.21
CA VAL A 213 5.76 1.36 -5.59
C VAL A 213 6.49 0.02 -5.58
N THR A 214 5.93 -0.99 -6.23
CA THR A 214 6.42 -2.37 -6.15
C THR A 214 6.34 -3.10 -7.48
N SER A 215 6.95 -4.29 -7.54
CA SER A 215 6.95 -5.16 -8.69
C SER A 215 5.78 -6.16 -8.67
N CYS A 216 5.32 -6.54 -9.87
CA CYS A 216 4.42 -7.68 -10.07
C CYS A 216 5.02 -8.65 -11.10
N PRO A 217 6.04 -9.46 -10.73
CA PRO A 217 6.78 -10.30 -11.69
C PRO A 217 5.87 -11.17 -12.57
N THR A 218 4.88 -11.82 -11.95
CA THR A 218 3.94 -12.72 -12.61
C THR A 218 3.16 -12.03 -13.73
N ASN A 219 2.54 -10.89 -13.47
CA ASN A 219 1.67 -10.23 -14.47
C ASN A 219 2.45 -9.29 -15.40
N TRP A 220 3.67 -8.89 -15.03
CA TRP A 220 4.58 -8.22 -15.95
C TRP A 220 5.23 -9.22 -16.92
N GLY A 221 5.12 -10.53 -16.66
CA GLY A 221 5.75 -11.57 -17.47
C GLY A 221 7.28 -11.55 -17.37
N LEU A 222 7.81 -11.14 -16.21
CA LEU A 222 9.24 -10.97 -15.97
C LEU A 222 9.71 -11.87 -14.83
N ASP A 223 10.96 -12.35 -14.94
CA ASP A 223 11.66 -12.97 -13.82
C ASP A 223 11.80 -11.98 -12.65
N SER A 224 11.87 -12.48 -11.42
CA SER A 224 11.89 -11.63 -10.21
C SER A 224 12.96 -10.53 -10.22
N LEU A 225 14.18 -10.83 -10.68
CA LEU A 225 15.26 -9.84 -10.76
C LEU A 225 15.03 -8.81 -11.87
N LYS A 226 14.58 -9.25 -13.05
CA LYS A 226 14.21 -8.35 -14.15
C LYS A 226 13.03 -7.45 -13.79
N ALA A 227 12.12 -7.93 -12.95
CA ALA A 227 11.03 -7.12 -12.43
C ALA A 227 11.53 -6.02 -11.47
N LEU A 228 12.62 -6.25 -10.72
CA LEU A 228 13.28 -5.20 -9.94
C LEU A 228 13.98 -4.18 -10.84
N GLU A 229 14.68 -4.64 -11.87
CA GLU A 229 15.28 -3.76 -12.89
C GLU A 229 14.20 -2.90 -13.57
N TYR A 230 13.09 -3.50 -14.00
CA TYR A 230 11.96 -2.79 -14.59
C TYR A 230 11.34 -1.77 -13.63
N LEU A 231 11.20 -2.12 -12.35
CA LEU A 231 10.75 -1.20 -11.32
C LEU A 231 11.66 0.03 -11.25
N GLU A 232 12.98 -0.16 -11.22
CA GLU A 232 13.96 0.94 -11.16
C GLU A 232 14.04 1.77 -12.44
N GLU A 233 13.95 1.14 -13.61
CA GLU A 233 14.12 1.81 -14.90
C GLU A 233 12.84 2.46 -15.43
N LYS A 234 11.66 2.00 -15.01
CA LYS A 234 10.36 2.39 -15.60
C LYS A 234 9.39 2.93 -14.57
N MET A 235 9.13 2.19 -13.50
CA MET A 235 8.14 2.58 -12.50
C MET A 235 8.61 3.73 -11.62
N LEU A 236 9.84 3.69 -11.10
CA LEU A 236 10.35 4.75 -10.23
C LEU A 236 10.57 6.10 -10.94
N PRO A 237 10.95 6.15 -12.24
CA PRO A 237 10.94 7.41 -12.98
C PRO A 237 9.55 8.04 -13.16
N GLU A 238 8.52 7.22 -13.36
CA GLU A 238 7.12 7.70 -13.43
C GLU A 238 6.60 8.11 -12.03
N TYR A 239 6.99 7.35 -11.01
CA TYR A 239 6.53 7.49 -9.63
C TYR A 239 7.74 7.75 -8.70
N PRO A 240 8.31 8.97 -8.71
CA PRO A 240 9.52 9.29 -7.97
C PRO A 240 9.31 9.16 -6.47
N LEU A 241 10.24 8.45 -5.81
CA LEU A 241 10.21 8.23 -4.37
C LEU A 241 10.48 9.55 -3.61
N GLY A 242 9.81 9.73 -2.48
CA GLY A 242 9.99 10.90 -1.65
C GLY A 242 8.75 11.26 -0.84
N VAL A 243 8.94 12.21 0.06
CA VAL A 243 7.84 12.86 0.79
C VAL A 243 7.20 13.87 -0.17
N VAL A 244 5.91 13.68 -0.45
CA VAL A 244 5.12 14.61 -1.27
C VAL A 244 4.52 15.70 -0.39
N ARG A 245 4.06 15.33 0.81
CA ARG A 245 3.57 16.26 1.83
C ARG A 245 3.89 15.76 3.22
N ASP A 246 4.27 16.69 4.09
CA ASP A 246 4.46 16.46 5.52
C ASP A 246 4.23 17.77 6.28
N LEU A 247 3.26 17.79 7.18
CA LEU A 247 2.84 19.00 7.90
C LEU A 247 3.32 19.06 9.37
N GLY A 248 4.21 18.15 9.82
CA GLY A 248 4.92 18.32 11.10
C GLY A 248 5.44 17.06 11.74
#